data_AF-A0A0C9R1P0-F1
#
_entry.id   AF-A0A0C9R1P0-F1
#
_cell.length_a   1.000
_cell.length_b   1.000
_cell.length_c   1.000
_cell.angle_alpha   90.00
_cell.angle_beta   90.00
_cell.angle_gamma   90.00
#
_symmetry.space_group_name_H-M   'P 1'
#
loop_
_entity.id
_entity.type
_entity.pdbx_description
1 polymer ?
#
loop_
_entity_poly.entity_id
_entity_poly.type
_entity_poly.pdbx_seq_one_letter_code
_entity_poly.pdbx_strand_id
1 'polypeptide(L)'
;MNYYSFIVFFFGLLHCRVRLCASYADKCVTVCQTGARPSGFNGCKTKKDEKYLGKHGDVIQILYGKYPYRIEFNPPPSDIGKESINSKKRSYTESEDSQEFTLNKKPRGDYCDAKMSKEVRDTDDDVDEKTSREILEKVRTKHQSPVPSGSKPENIDYEETRTIHNETWEDVDKQALMIFTAEGVQSRSKIAAYDMDGTLITTQSGLVFPKDLNDWKILFPGIPGKLKELHSDGYKIVIFTNQGGLGLGKSKPNDFKQKIERVVKRLAVPIQVFIATARDSYRKPVTGMWDRLVKFCNDGVPIDKDKSFFVGDAAGRPKDWAPKKKKDHSLADRLFALNVDLTFYTPEEHFLGQKPVKYNLPVFDPKRVEDNADVCDPPIAQLSSKIQEVILMVGAPGTGKTHVVQNYLKDYHHINRDRLGSWQKCVAEMEKILSKGKSVVIDNTNPDPTSRQRFLHVAKSKNIPVRCFLMKTSVEHAKHNNRFRELTDPSHMVISEIIINSYVKNFVEPSMDEGFSEIVKINFVPKFQSEKERELYTMYLLEK
;
A
#
# COMPACT_ATOMS: atom_id res chain seq x y z
N MET A 1 -20.12 0.50 -46.12
CA MET A 1 -20.32 1.49 -45.05
C MET A 1 -19.24 1.24 -43.99
N ASN A 2 -18.16 2.01 -44.02
CA ASN A 2 -17.06 1.85 -43.07
C ASN A 2 -17.47 2.49 -41.74
N TYR A 3 -17.61 1.67 -40.70
CA TYR A 3 -17.92 2.13 -39.36
C TYR A 3 -16.72 2.92 -38.81
N TYR A 4 -16.84 4.25 -38.74
CA TYR A 4 -15.93 5.08 -37.95
C TYR A 4 -16.27 4.89 -36.48
N SER A 5 -15.53 4.04 -35.77
CA SER A 5 -15.65 3.95 -34.32
C SER A 5 -14.77 5.03 -33.69
N PHE A 6 -15.33 6.23 -33.48
CA PHE A 6 -14.67 7.28 -32.71
C PHE A 6 -14.79 6.94 -31.22
N ILE A 7 -13.79 6.27 -30.66
CA ILE A 7 -13.69 6.16 -29.20
C ILE A 7 -12.86 7.36 -28.72
N VAL A 8 -13.55 8.34 -28.14
CA VAL A 8 -12.91 9.50 -27.52
C VAL A 8 -12.61 9.19 -26.06
N PHE A 9 -11.34 8.93 -25.76
CA PHE A 9 -10.90 8.78 -24.38
C PHE A 9 -10.45 10.13 -23.82
N PHE A 10 -11.00 10.53 -22.68
CA PHE A 10 -10.49 11.64 -21.87
C PHE A 10 -9.73 11.07 -20.68
N PHE A 11 -8.41 11.21 -20.68
CA PHE A 11 -7.59 10.88 -19.52
C PHE A 11 -7.22 12.16 -18.77
N GLY A 12 -7.51 12.24 -17.47
CA GLY A 12 -7.16 13.45 -16.73
C GLY A 12 -7.55 13.62 -15.26
N LEU A 13 -6.58 14.11 -14.47
CA LEU A 13 -6.81 14.97 -13.29
C LEU A 13 -7.38 16.32 -13.79
N LEU A 14 -8.21 17.04 -13.02
CA LEU A 14 -9.01 18.22 -13.43
C LEU A 14 -8.40 19.24 -14.45
N HIS A 15 -7.07 19.33 -14.58
CA HIS A 15 -6.36 20.23 -15.50
C HIS A 15 -5.45 19.57 -16.55
N CYS A 16 -5.30 18.25 -16.57
CA CYS A 16 -4.55 17.51 -17.60
C CYS A 16 -5.59 16.74 -18.41
N ARG A 17 -5.91 17.11 -19.64
CA ARG A 17 -6.88 16.38 -20.47
C ARG A 17 -6.21 16.05 -21.78
N VAL A 18 -6.28 14.79 -22.19
CA VAL A 18 -5.83 14.32 -23.50
C VAL A 18 -7.02 13.65 -24.18
N ARG A 19 -7.29 14.05 -25.43
CA ARG A 19 -8.25 13.44 -26.34
C ARG A 19 -7.51 12.43 -27.21
N LEU A 20 -7.96 11.19 -27.20
CA LEU A 20 -7.47 10.14 -28.10
C LEU A 20 -8.55 9.80 -29.12
N CYS A 21 -8.20 9.70 -30.40
CA CYS A 21 -9.09 9.18 -31.44
C CYS A 21 -8.37 8.03 -32.16
N ALA A 22 -8.86 6.80 -31.99
CA ALA A 22 -8.31 5.64 -32.67
C ALA A 22 -8.97 5.41 -34.03
N SER A 23 -8.17 5.14 -35.07
CA SER A 23 -8.63 4.56 -36.34
C SER A 23 -8.13 3.12 -36.41
N TYR A 24 -9.07 2.17 -36.32
CA TYR A 24 -8.75 0.75 -36.47
C TYR A 24 -8.44 0.38 -37.93
N ALA A 25 -8.99 1.10 -38.89
CA ALA A 25 -8.67 0.93 -40.32
C ALA A 25 -7.20 1.31 -40.60
N ASP A 26 -6.77 2.45 -40.06
CA ASP A 26 -5.42 2.99 -40.29
C ASP A 26 -4.39 2.53 -39.25
N LYS A 27 -4.82 1.72 -38.27
CA LYS A 27 -4.00 1.22 -37.15
C LYS A 27 -3.21 2.33 -36.43
N CYS A 28 -3.85 3.49 -36.24
CA CYS A 28 -3.24 4.65 -35.60
C CYS A 28 -4.16 5.33 -34.58
N VAL A 29 -3.57 6.11 -33.68
CA VAL A 29 -4.28 6.88 -32.65
C VAL A 29 -3.84 8.33 -32.74
N THR A 30 -4.78 9.24 -32.96
CA THR A 30 -4.51 10.68 -32.84
C THR A 30 -4.55 11.08 -31.37
N VAL A 31 -3.49 11.73 -30.89
CA VAL A 31 -3.31 12.19 -29.51
C VAL A 31 -3.35 13.72 -29.51
N CYS A 32 -4.26 14.32 -28.74
CA CYS A 32 -4.40 15.77 -28.67
C CYS A 32 -4.57 16.23 -27.23
N GLN A 33 -3.67 17.08 -26.74
CA GLN A 33 -3.80 17.66 -25.41
C GLN A 33 -4.90 18.74 -25.43
N THR A 34 -5.94 18.58 -24.61
CA THR A 34 -7.04 19.55 -24.46
C THR A 34 -6.99 20.29 -23.11
N GLY A 35 -6.23 19.78 -22.14
CA GLY A 35 -6.08 20.38 -20.81
C GLY A 35 -4.98 21.45 -20.75
N ALA A 36 -5.04 22.28 -19.70
CA ALA A 36 -4.09 23.39 -19.48
C ALA A 36 -2.68 22.90 -19.08
N ARG A 37 -2.57 21.73 -18.44
CA ARG A 37 -1.27 21.15 -18.08
C ARG A 37 -0.70 20.31 -19.23
N PRO A 38 0.62 20.40 -19.47
CA PRO A 38 1.26 19.74 -20.58
C PRO A 38 1.26 18.22 -20.44
N SER A 39 0.92 17.54 -21.52
CA SER A 39 1.06 16.09 -21.65
C SER A 39 2.36 15.73 -22.37
N GLY A 40 2.67 14.45 -22.46
CA GLY A 40 3.83 13.93 -23.19
C GLY A 40 3.43 12.91 -24.25
N PHE A 41 4.18 12.87 -25.34
CA PHE A 41 4.05 11.87 -26.40
C PHE A 41 5.45 11.44 -26.83
N ASN A 42 5.77 10.15 -26.68
CA ASN A 42 7.09 9.56 -26.92
C ASN A 42 8.25 10.35 -26.27
N GLY A 43 8.03 10.80 -25.03
CA GLY A 43 9.02 11.58 -24.27
C GLY A 43 9.11 13.06 -24.63
N CYS A 44 8.36 13.53 -25.63
CA CYS A 44 8.28 14.94 -25.99
C CYS A 44 7.06 15.62 -25.35
N LYS A 45 7.20 16.87 -24.93
CA LYS A 45 6.10 17.68 -24.39
C LYS A 45 5.14 18.06 -25.51
N THR A 46 3.85 17.79 -25.34
CA THR A 46 2.82 18.17 -26.33
C THR A 46 2.42 19.64 -26.18
N LYS A 47 1.89 20.23 -27.25
CA LYS A 47 1.19 21.53 -27.20
C LYS A 47 -0.32 21.31 -27.13
N LYS A 48 -1.00 22.25 -26.47
CA LYS A 48 -2.46 22.26 -26.37
C LYS A 48 -3.07 22.41 -27.76
N ASP A 49 -4.11 21.62 -28.04
CA ASP A 49 -4.91 21.58 -29.27
C ASP A 49 -4.15 21.16 -30.55
N GLU A 50 -2.88 20.77 -30.43
CA GLU A 50 -2.10 20.15 -31.51
C GLU A 50 -2.33 18.63 -31.54
N LYS A 51 -2.40 18.05 -32.74
CA LYS A 51 -2.62 16.61 -32.97
C LYS A 51 -1.28 15.91 -33.24
N TYR A 52 -1.05 14.82 -32.52
CA TYR A 52 0.10 13.94 -32.68
C TYR A 52 -0.40 12.56 -33.14
N LEU A 53 0.32 11.92 -34.05
CA LEU A 53 -0.07 10.61 -34.57
C LEU A 53 0.74 9.50 -33.87
N GLY A 54 0.04 8.61 -33.17
CA GLY A 54 0.61 7.45 -32.50
C GLY A 54 0.27 6.12 -33.16
N LYS A 55 1.17 5.16 -33.02
CA LYS A 55 1.08 3.79 -33.51
C LYS A 55 1.10 2.80 -32.36
N HIS A 56 0.85 1.52 -32.67
CA HIS A 56 1.04 0.43 -31.72
C HIS A 56 2.44 0.49 -31.09
N GLY A 57 2.50 0.50 -29.76
CA GLY A 57 3.74 0.57 -28.99
C GLY A 57 4.18 1.98 -28.58
N ASP A 58 3.63 3.05 -29.16
CA ASP A 58 3.94 4.43 -28.77
C ASP A 58 3.42 4.75 -27.36
N VAL A 59 4.07 5.71 -26.68
CA VAL A 59 3.81 6.04 -25.28
C VAL A 59 3.24 7.45 -25.14
N ILE A 60 2.10 7.56 -24.48
CA ILE A 60 1.46 8.82 -24.09
C ILE A 60 1.66 9.02 -22.59
N GLN A 61 1.99 10.23 -22.16
CA GLN A 61 2.07 10.61 -20.75
C GLN A 61 0.96 11.63 -20.47
N ILE A 62 0.00 11.28 -19.61
CA ILE A 62 -1.17 12.16 -19.36
C ILE A 62 -0.75 13.50 -18.76
N LEU A 63 0.29 13.48 -17.94
CA LEU A 63 1.02 14.65 -17.48
C LEU A 63 2.48 14.47 -17.87
N TYR A 64 3.10 15.44 -18.52
CA TYR A 64 4.48 15.33 -18.99
C TYR A 64 5.42 14.85 -17.86
N GLY A 65 6.12 13.73 -18.10
CA GLY A 65 6.98 13.05 -17.14
C GLY A 65 6.28 12.14 -16.11
N LYS A 66 4.96 11.95 -16.19
CA LYS A 66 4.15 11.15 -15.25
C LYS A 66 3.03 10.39 -15.97
N TYR A 67 2.57 9.29 -15.38
CA TYR A 67 1.44 8.47 -15.88
C TYR A 67 1.61 8.06 -17.36
N PRO A 68 2.62 7.24 -17.69
CA PRO A 68 2.81 6.73 -19.05
C PRO A 68 1.78 5.62 -19.37
N TYR A 69 1.22 5.67 -20.57
CA TYR A 69 0.31 4.69 -21.15
C TYR A 69 0.85 4.30 -22.52
N ARG A 70 0.82 3.00 -22.84
CA ARG A 70 1.22 2.47 -24.15
C ARG A 70 -0.02 2.33 -25.03
N ILE A 71 0.09 2.72 -26.29
CA ILE A 71 -0.94 2.45 -27.30
C ILE A 71 -0.85 0.99 -27.69
N GLU A 72 -1.90 0.22 -27.43
CA GLU A 72 -2.00 -1.18 -27.82
C GLU A 72 -3.23 -1.40 -28.71
N PHE A 73 -3.03 -2.17 -29.77
CA PHE A 73 -4.06 -2.62 -30.69
C PHE A 73 -4.14 -4.14 -30.51
N ASN A 74 -5.35 -4.68 -30.39
CA ASN A 74 -5.58 -6.11 -30.24
C ASN A 74 -6.58 -6.59 -31.32
N PRO A 75 -6.18 -7.51 -32.24
CA PRO A 75 -4.85 -8.10 -32.35
C PRO A 75 -3.77 -7.06 -32.75
N PRO A 76 -2.50 -7.26 -32.36
CA PRO A 76 -1.41 -6.38 -32.79
C PRO A 76 -1.33 -6.31 -34.32
N PRO A 77 -1.07 -5.13 -34.91
CA PRO A 77 -0.79 -5.00 -36.34
C PRO A 77 0.30 -5.97 -36.79
N SER A 78 0.01 -6.75 -37.82
CA SER A 78 0.85 -7.82 -38.37
C SER A 78 2.15 -7.38 -39.06
N ASP A 79 2.59 -6.13 -38.90
CA ASP A 79 3.78 -5.58 -39.58
C ASP A 79 4.76 -4.97 -38.58
N ILE A 80 5.50 -5.81 -37.85
CA ILE A 80 6.80 -5.40 -37.27
C ILE A 80 7.85 -5.66 -38.36
N GLY A 81 7.81 -4.83 -39.40
CA GLY A 81 8.88 -4.67 -40.39
C GLY A 81 9.85 -3.61 -39.89
N LYS A 82 11.12 -4.00 -39.75
CA LYS A 82 12.27 -3.15 -39.40
C LYS A 82 12.28 -1.86 -40.23
N GLU A 83 12.43 -0.70 -39.59
CA GLU A 83 13.34 0.35 -40.06
C GLU A 83 13.64 1.40 -38.98
N SER A 84 14.86 1.92 -39.09
CA SER A 84 15.66 2.63 -38.12
C SER A 84 15.23 4.07 -37.82
N ILE A 85 15.72 4.54 -36.67
CA ILE A 85 15.78 5.93 -36.20
C ILE A 85 16.11 6.91 -37.34
N ASN A 86 15.24 7.91 -37.55
CA ASN A 86 15.73 9.25 -37.88
C ASN A 86 14.75 10.35 -37.43
N SER A 87 15.29 11.29 -36.67
CA SER A 87 14.66 12.51 -36.21
C SER A 87 14.22 13.41 -37.37
N LYS A 88 12.94 13.80 -37.42
CA LYS A 88 12.49 15.09 -37.99
C LYS A 88 11.06 15.41 -37.56
N LYS A 89 10.90 16.58 -36.93
CA LYS A 89 9.62 17.29 -36.72
C LYS A 89 8.85 17.37 -38.06
N ARG A 90 7.59 16.98 -38.06
CA ARG A 90 6.61 17.40 -39.07
C ARG A 90 5.32 17.81 -38.37
N SER A 91 5.19 19.12 -38.17
CA SER A 91 3.91 19.79 -37.97
C SER A 91 3.25 19.94 -39.35
N TYR A 92 1.98 19.54 -39.47
CA TYR A 92 1.15 19.91 -40.61
C TYR A 92 0.28 21.09 -40.19
N THR A 93 0.51 22.24 -40.81
CA THR A 93 -0.39 23.39 -40.81
C THR A 93 -0.97 23.50 -42.23
N GLU A 94 -2.29 23.64 -42.32
CA GLU A 94 -2.97 24.02 -43.56
C GLU A 94 -2.60 25.49 -43.91
N SER A 95 -2.35 25.68 -45.20
CA SER A 95 -2.24 26.94 -45.97
C SER A 95 -3.56 27.73 -45.91
N GLU A 96 -3.73 29.01 -46.22
CA GLU A 96 -3.04 30.18 -46.81
C GLU A 96 -3.54 31.38 -45.93
N ASP A 97 -3.04 32.61 -45.88
CA ASP A 97 -2.44 33.45 -46.89
C ASP A 97 -1.73 34.65 -46.22
N SER A 98 -0.91 35.29 -47.03
CA SER A 98 0.14 36.28 -46.79
C SER A 98 -0.28 37.69 -46.28
N GLN A 99 0.56 38.30 -45.41
CA GLN A 99 1.26 39.58 -45.66
C GLN A 99 2.05 40.08 -44.43
N GLU A 100 3.32 40.42 -44.65
CA GLU A 100 4.25 41.04 -43.71
C GLU A 100 3.82 42.46 -43.28
N PHE A 101 4.15 42.88 -42.06
CA PHE A 101 4.97 44.08 -41.82
C PHE A 101 5.47 44.12 -40.35
N THR A 102 6.78 44.30 -40.22
CA THR A 102 7.58 44.52 -39.00
C THR A 102 7.19 45.77 -38.21
N LEU A 103 7.34 45.76 -36.86
CA LEU A 103 8.21 46.67 -36.09
C LEU A 103 8.11 46.55 -34.55
N ASN A 104 9.29 46.38 -33.94
CA ASN A 104 9.82 47.03 -32.73
C ASN A 104 9.34 46.77 -31.28
N LYS A 105 10.35 46.37 -30.49
CA LYS A 105 10.79 46.88 -29.17
C LYS A 105 9.99 46.53 -27.88
N LYS A 106 10.68 45.70 -27.08
CA LYS A 106 10.75 45.63 -25.59
C LYS A 106 10.69 47.01 -24.89
N PRO A 107 10.45 47.13 -23.54
CA PRO A 107 10.88 46.19 -22.48
C PRO A 107 10.00 46.00 -21.21
N ARG A 108 10.38 44.93 -20.49
CA ARG A 108 10.33 44.62 -19.04
C ARG A 108 9.57 45.54 -18.08
N GLY A 109 8.81 44.90 -17.19
CA GLY A 109 8.51 45.38 -15.84
C GLY A 109 8.09 44.22 -14.93
N ASP A 110 8.92 43.94 -13.92
CA ASP A 110 8.61 43.11 -12.75
C ASP A 110 7.56 43.83 -11.87
N TYR A 111 6.63 43.10 -11.25
CA TYR A 111 6.41 43.07 -9.80
C TYR A 111 5.23 42.15 -9.43
N CYS A 112 5.33 41.66 -8.19
CA CYS A 112 4.40 40.96 -7.31
C CYS A 112 2.96 41.50 -7.39
N ASP A 113 1.89 40.79 -7.02
CA ASP A 113 1.62 40.31 -5.67
C ASP A 113 0.23 39.61 -5.59
N ALA A 114 -0.07 39.06 -4.41
CA ALA A 114 -1.41 38.89 -3.83
C ALA A 114 -2.32 37.70 -4.25
N LYS A 115 -2.37 36.75 -3.30
CA LYS A 115 -3.58 36.16 -2.67
C LYS A 115 -4.94 36.52 -3.30
N MET A 116 -5.71 35.49 -3.66
CA MET A 116 -7.10 35.43 -3.20
C MET A 116 -7.65 34.01 -3.17
N SER A 117 -8.10 33.65 -1.96
CA SER A 117 -9.12 32.66 -1.64
C SER A 117 -10.35 32.75 -2.55
N LYS A 118 -10.89 31.60 -2.94
CA LYS A 118 -12.34 31.33 -2.88
C LYS A 118 -12.67 29.86 -3.13
N GLU A 119 -13.44 29.33 -2.20
CA GLU A 119 -14.23 28.11 -2.30
C GLU A 119 -15.26 28.21 -3.43
N VAL A 120 -15.42 27.13 -4.20
CA VAL A 120 -16.64 26.67 -4.89
C VAL A 120 -16.45 25.15 -5.03
N ARG A 121 -17.04 24.28 -4.19
CA ARG A 121 -18.42 23.74 -4.14
C ARG A 121 -18.89 23.08 -5.45
N ASP A 122 -19.24 21.79 -5.32
CA ASP A 122 -20.13 20.97 -6.18
C ASP A 122 -19.58 20.60 -7.58
N THR A 123 -19.70 19.39 -8.15
CA THR A 123 -20.48 18.16 -7.88
C THR A 123 -19.96 17.05 -8.83
N ASP A 124 -20.06 15.79 -8.39
CA ASP A 124 -20.43 14.56 -9.11
C ASP A 124 -20.03 14.36 -10.60
N ASP A 125 -19.24 13.32 -10.91
CA ASP A 125 -19.74 12.00 -11.36
C ASP A 125 -18.67 11.11 -12.03
N ASP A 126 -18.68 9.84 -11.59
CA ASP A 126 -18.45 8.56 -12.27
C ASP A 126 -17.24 8.32 -13.20
N VAL A 127 -16.42 7.32 -12.83
CA VAL A 127 -15.60 6.54 -13.78
C VAL A 127 -15.89 5.05 -13.59
N ASP A 128 -16.31 4.47 -14.71
CA ASP A 128 -16.81 3.12 -14.95
C ASP A 128 -15.72 2.03 -14.81
N GLU A 129 -16.16 0.88 -14.30
CA GLU A 129 -15.39 -0.32 -13.99
C GLU A 129 -15.84 -1.45 -14.93
N LYS A 130 -15.01 -1.73 -15.94
CA LYS A 130 -14.93 -3.01 -16.66
C LYS A 130 -13.62 -2.98 -17.44
N THR A 131 -12.66 -3.85 -17.18
CA THR A 131 -12.67 -5.20 -17.75
C THR A 131 -11.58 -6.01 -17.03
N SER A 132 -11.94 -7.06 -16.30
CA SER A 132 -11.05 -8.18 -15.94
C SER A 132 -11.86 -9.31 -15.32
N ARG A 133 -12.69 -9.96 -16.14
CA ARG A 133 -13.20 -11.31 -15.87
C ARG A 133 -13.10 -12.08 -17.16
N GLU A 134 -11.95 -12.71 -17.34
CA GLU A 134 -11.73 -13.93 -18.11
C GLU A 134 -10.25 -14.26 -17.99
N ILE A 135 -9.92 -15.56 -17.93
CA ILE A 135 -8.65 -16.15 -17.52
C ILE A 135 -8.57 -16.38 -16.00
N LEU A 136 -9.18 -17.48 -15.54
CA LEU A 136 -8.59 -18.42 -14.58
C LEU A 136 -9.56 -19.60 -14.41
N GLU A 137 -9.62 -20.46 -15.43
CA GLU A 137 -10.17 -21.79 -15.30
C GLU A 137 -9.28 -22.75 -16.09
N LYS A 138 -8.96 -23.91 -15.47
CA LYS A 138 -8.02 -24.97 -15.87
C LYS A 138 -6.59 -24.80 -15.33
N VAL A 139 -6.36 -25.27 -14.10
CA VAL A 139 -5.58 -26.50 -13.82
C VAL A 139 -5.92 -26.93 -12.38
N ARG A 140 -6.69 -28.01 -12.24
CA ARG A 140 -6.85 -28.80 -11.01
C ARG A 140 -6.87 -30.28 -11.42
N THR A 141 -6.42 -31.14 -10.50
CA THR A 141 -6.17 -32.61 -10.58
C THR A 141 -4.75 -32.95 -11.08
N LYS A 142 -3.89 -33.76 -10.45
CA LYS A 142 -3.91 -34.76 -9.34
C LYS A 142 -2.55 -34.61 -8.60
N HIS A 143 -2.36 -34.90 -7.30
CA HIS A 143 -2.30 -36.23 -6.68
C HIS A 143 -2.17 -36.10 -5.14
N GLN A 144 -2.76 -37.07 -4.43
CA GLN A 144 -2.55 -37.38 -3.01
C GLN A 144 -1.44 -38.44 -2.84
N SER A 145 -0.80 -38.44 -1.66
CA SER A 145 -0.40 -39.57 -0.77
C SER A 145 0.99 -39.35 -0.14
N PRO A 146 1.41 -40.07 0.93
CA PRO A 146 1.05 -39.83 2.33
C PRO A 146 2.28 -39.64 3.27
N VAL A 147 1.99 -39.25 4.52
CA VAL A 147 2.92 -38.98 5.64
C VAL A 147 3.39 -40.28 6.31
N PRO A 148 4.63 -40.33 6.85
CA PRO A 148 4.94 -41.20 7.98
C PRO A 148 5.28 -40.43 9.27
N SER A 149 4.89 -41.07 10.36
CA SER A 149 4.87 -40.65 11.76
C SER A 149 6.19 -40.83 12.51
N GLY A 150 6.49 -39.87 13.40
CA GLY A 150 6.88 -40.09 14.81
C GLY A 150 8.23 -40.72 15.17
N SER A 151 9.08 -39.94 15.85
CA SER A 151 9.90 -40.40 17.00
C SER A 151 10.39 -39.21 17.84
N LYS A 152 10.54 -39.45 19.16
CA LYS A 152 10.86 -38.48 20.23
C LYS A 152 12.32 -37.98 20.14
N PRO A 153 12.68 -36.81 20.70
CA PRO A 153 14.07 -36.35 20.67
C PRO A 153 14.88 -36.92 21.84
N GLU A 154 16.00 -37.55 21.51
CA GLU A 154 17.10 -37.80 22.44
C GLU A 154 18.05 -36.60 22.44
N ASN A 155 18.65 -36.31 23.60
CA ASN A 155 19.62 -35.24 23.80
C ASN A 155 20.86 -35.48 22.92
N ILE A 156 21.13 -34.58 21.99
CA ILE A 156 22.35 -34.56 21.18
C ILE A 156 23.07 -33.23 21.46
N ASP A 157 24.28 -33.32 22.00
CA ASP A 157 25.22 -32.20 22.07
C ASP A 157 25.52 -31.73 20.64
N TYR A 158 25.11 -30.51 20.32
CA TYR A 158 25.38 -29.89 19.02
C TYR A 158 26.85 -29.44 18.96
N GLU A 159 27.71 -30.28 18.39
CA GLU A 159 28.93 -29.76 17.75
C GLU A 159 28.49 -28.84 16.59
N GLU A 160 28.72 -27.53 16.73
CA GLU A 160 28.47 -26.51 15.70
C GLU A 160 29.24 -26.86 14.42
N THR A 161 28.58 -27.58 13.51
CA THR A 161 29.05 -27.76 12.13
C THR A 161 28.88 -26.42 11.42
N ARG A 162 29.98 -25.68 11.31
CA ARG A 162 30.02 -24.35 10.70
C ARG A 162 29.94 -24.47 9.18
N THR A 163 28.73 -24.51 8.63
CA THR A 163 28.51 -24.36 7.19
C THR A 163 28.93 -22.95 6.78
N ILE A 164 29.94 -22.86 5.91
CA ILE A 164 30.40 -21.61 5.31
C ILE A 164 29.68 -21.47 3.96
N HIS A 165 28.93 -20.37 3.80
CA HIS A 165 28.20 -20.11 2.57
C HIS A 165 29.08 -19.42 1.53
N ASN A 166 28.90 -19.81 0.26
CA ASN A 166 29.41 -19.06 -0.89
C ASN A 166 28.53 -17.83 -1.15
N GLU A 167 29.04 -16.87 -1.92
CA GLU A 167 28.25 -15.69 -2.30
C GLU A 167 27.03 -16.10 -3.17
N THR A 168 25.82 -15.71 -2.76
CA THR A 168 24.59 -16.01 -3.49
C THR A 168 23.57 -14.87 -3.48
N TRP A 169 22.78 -14.82 -4.56
CA TRP A 169 21.55 -14.04 -4.64
C TRP A 169 20.36 -14.98 -4.81
N GLU A 170 19.31 -14.77 -4.02
CA GLU A 170 18.05 -15.50 -4.11
C GLU A 170 16.88 -14.54 -4.30
N ASP A 171 15.95 -14.91 -5.18
CA ASP A 171 14.68 -14.21 -5.38
C ASP A 171 13.53 -15.09 -4.85
N VAL A 172 12.77 -14.59 -3.88
CA VAL A 172 11.70 -15.32 -3.18
C VAL A 172 10.35 -14.69 -3.52
N ASP A 173 9.32 -15.53 -3.67
CA ASP A 173 7.92 -15.15 -3.89
C ASP A 173 7.73 -14.08 -4.98
N LYS A 174 8.22 -14.38 -6.19
CA LYS A 174 8.14 -13.47 -7.36
C LYS A 174 8.80 -12.11 -7.10
N GLN A 175 9.99 -12.14 -6.48
CA GLN A 175 10.82 -10.98 -6.12
C GLN A 175 10.25 -10.11 -4.99
N ALA A 176 9.20 -10.54 -4.28
CA ALA A 176 8.71 -9.88 -3.07
C ALA A 176 9.79 -9.73 -1.99
N LEU A 177 10.70 -10.71 -1.93
CA LEU A 177 11.89 -10.69 -1.10
C LEU A 177 13.11 -11.07 -1.94
N MET A 178 14.18 -10.28 -1.83
CA MET A 178 15.50 -10.64 -2.36
C MET A 178 16.45 -10.89 -1.20
N ILE A 179 17.30 -11.90 -1.31
CA ILE A 179 18.27 -12.25 -0.28
C ILE A 179 19.66 -12.27 -0.91
N PHE A 180 20.63 -11.62 -0.25
CA PHE A 180 22.04 -11.71 -0.58
C PHE A 180 22.78 -12.35 0.59
N THR A 181 23.50 -13.43 0.34
CA THR A 181 24.37 -14.06 1.34
C THR A 181 25.80 -13.86 0.88
N ALA A 182 26.59 -13.08 1.62
CA ALA A 182 27.99 -12.89 1.30
C ALA A 182 28.83 -14.15 1.58
N GLU A 183 29.94 -14.30 0.88
CA GLU A 183 30.92 -15.35 1.18
C GLU A 183 31.38 -15.25 2.65
N GLY A 184 31.48 -16.41 3.30
CA GLY A 184 31.95 -16.48 4.69
C GLY A 184 30.86 -16.33 5.74
N VAL A 185 29.60 -16.11 5.35
CA VAL A 185 28.47 -16.10 6.29
C VAL A 185 28.34 -17.47 6.93
N GLN A 186 28.14 -17.48 8.24
CA GLN A 186 27.92 -18.67 9.06
C GLN A 186 26.60 -18.52 9.83
N SER A 187 25.88 -19.62 9.98
CA SER A 187 24.71 -19.69 10.85
C SER A 187 25.13 -19.66 12.31
N ARG A 188 24.43 -18.86 13.13
CA ARG A 188 24.76 -18.64 14.55
C ARG A 188 23.50 -18.43 15.37
N SER A 189 23.61 -18.67 16.67
CA SER A 189 22.52 -18.48 17.63
C SER A 189 22.32 -17.01 18.03
N LYS A 190 23.35 -16.17 17.96
CA LYS A 190 23.24 -14.72 18.22
C LYS A 190 23.14 -13.94 16.92
N ILE A 191 22.13 -13.09 16.79
CA ILE A 191 21.91 -12.25 15.61
C ILE A 191 22.10 -10.78 15.98
N ALA A 192 23.00 -10.10 15.27
CA ALA A 192 23.11 -8.66 15.27
C ALA A 192 22.47 -8.17 13.96
N ALA A 193 21.21 -7.76 14.04
CA ALA A 193 20.43 -7.36 12.88
C ALA A 193 20.36 -5.84 12.77
N TYR A 194 20.38 -5.32 11.53
CA TYR A 194 20.45 -3.90 11.24
C TYR A 194 19.47 -3.51 10.14
N ASP A 195 18.88 -2.33 10.23
CA ASP A 195 18.45 -1.61 9.03
C ASP A 195 19.66 -1.11 8.22
N MET A 196 19.43 -0.67 6.98
CA MET A 196 20.49 -0.16 6.10
C MET A 196 20.51 1.37 6.01
N ASP A 197 19.48 1.97 5.39
CA ASP A 197 19.47 3.38 5.01
C ASP A 197 19.08 4.25 6.22
N GLY A 198 20.01 5.07 6.71
CA GLY A 198 19.85 5.83 7.97
C GLY A 198 20.46 5.14 9.19
N THR A 199 20.91 3.88 9.04
CA THR A 199 21.46 3.05 10.11
C THR A 199 22.92 2.67 9.89
N LEU A 200 23.22 1.95 8.80
CA LEU A 200 24.59 1.60 8.42
C LEU A 200 25.18 2.60 7.43
N ILE A 201 24.35 3.12 6.54
CA ILE A 201 24.73 4.09 5.51
C ILE A 201 23.82 5.32 5.56
N THR A 202 24.29 6.43 5.00
CA THR A 202 23.52 7.65 4.75
C THR A 202 23.91 8.20 3.38
N THR A 203 23.14 9.13 2.83
CA THR A 203 23.52 9.84 1.59
C THR A 203 24.83 10.60 1.79
N GLN A 204 25.70 10.54 0.79
CA GLN A 204 26.93 11.33 0.78
C GLN A 204 26.60 12.81 0.51
N SER A 205 25.58 13.07 -0.31
CA SER A 205 25.10 14.38 -0.69
C SER A 205 24.39 15.17 0.42
N GLY A 206 23.95 14.48 1.49
CA GLY A 206 23.15 15.07 2.58
C GLY A 206 21.67 15.29 2.23
N LEU A 207 21.21 14.85 1.06
CA LEU A 207 19.79 14.83 0.72
C LEU A 207 19.05 13.69 1.43
N VAL A 208 17.74 13.83 1.58
CA VAL A 208 16.88 12.78 2.18
C VAL A 208 16.84 11.53 1.29
N PHE A 209 16.84 11.71 -0.03
CA PHE A 209 16.86 10.63 -1.01
C PHE A 209 18.18 10.66 -1.79
N PRO A 210 18.78 9.48 -2.09
CA PRO A 210 20.01 9.42 -2.85
C PRO A 210 19.80 9.92 -4.28
N LYS A 211 20.80 10.63 -4.82
CA LYS A 211 20.79 11.13 -6.21
C LYS A 211 20.97 10.00 -7.23
N ASP A 212 21.80 9.03 -6.88
CA ASP A 212 22.17 7.88 -7.70
C ASP A 212 22.68 6.72 -6.81
N LEU A 213 23.14 5.65 -7.45
CA LEU A 213 23.59 4.41 -6.80
C LEU A 213 24.89 4.56 -5.99
N ASN A 214 25.64 5.63 -6.23
CA ASN A 214 26.89 5.93 -5.55
C ASN A 214 26.72 6.95 -4.42
N ASP A 215 25.54 7.58 -4.30
CA ASP A 215 25.24 8.57 -3.27
C ASP A 215 24.98 7.92 -1.90
N TRP A 216 25.99 7.25 -1.36
CA TRP A 216 25.98 6.71 -0.02
C TRP A 216 27.38 6.74 0.60
N LYS A 217 27.41 6.82 1.93
CA LYS A 217 28.60 6.67 2.76
C LYS A 217 28.22 5.93 4.04
N ILE A 218 29.20 5.33 4.70
CA ILE A 218 29.01 4.78 6.05
C ILE A 218 28.54 5.90 6.98
N LEU A 219 27.49 5.66 7.78
CA LEU A 219 26.87 6.66 8.63
C LEU A 219 27.85 7.19 9.69
N PHE A 220 28.47 6.30 10.46
CA PHE A 220 29.49 6.63 11.45
C PHE A 220 30.80 5.87 11.16
N PRO A 221 31.98 6.52 11.26
CA PRO A 221 33.25 5.88 10.95
C PRO A 221 33.54 4.58 11.73
N GLY A 222 33.01 4.45 12.96
CA GLY A 222 33.21 3.28 13.82
C GLY A 222 32.40 2.03 13.45
N ILE A 223 31.41 2.13 12.55
CA ILE A 223 30.51 1.02 12.21
C ILE A 223 31.26 -0.23 11.75
N PRO A 224 32.19 -0.18 10.77
CA PRO A 224 32.91 -1.38 10.34
C PRO A 224 33.70 -2.05 11.46
N GLY A 225 34.28 -1.26 12.37
CA GLY A 225 34.99 -1.79 13.54
C GLY A 225 34.04 -2.54 14.49
N LYS A 226 32.90 -1.93 14.82
CA LYS A 226 31.91 -2.54 15.71
C LYS A 226 31.29 -3.81 15.13
N LEU A 227 31.04 -3.85 13.82
CA LEU A 227 30.53 -5.07 13.18
C LEU A 227 31.56 -6.21 13.20
N LYS A 228 32.86 -5.90 13.04
CA LYS A 228 33.94 -6.90 13.14
C LYS A 228 34.09 -7.46 14.55
N GLU A 229 33.97 -6.61 15.57
CA GLU A 229 33.94 -7.00 16.98
C GLU A 229 32.79 -7.99 17.24
N LEU A 230 31.55 -7.60 16.89
CA LEU A 230 30.38 -8.47 17.07
C LEU A 230 30.49 -9.78 16.29
N HIS A 231 30.99 -9.74 15.05
CA HIS A 231 31.22 -10.96 14.28
C HIS A 231 32.29 -11.85 14.94
N SER A 232 33.30 -11.28 15.60
CA SER A 232 34.29 -12.06 16.36
C SER A 232 33.68 -12.66 17.63
N ASP A 233 32.71 -11.97 18.24
CA ASP A 233 31.98 -12.40 19.45
C ASP A 233 30.84 -13.42 19.17
N GLY A 234 30.83 -13.98 17.97
CA GLY A 234 29.88 -15.04 17.57
C GLY A 234 28.51 -14.53 17.12
N TYR A 235 28.38 -13.26 16.74
CA TYR A 235 27.14 -12.77 16.12
C TYR A 235 27.13 -13.04 14.62
N LYS A 236 26.00 -13.50 14.09
CA LYS A 236 25.72 -13.41 12.66
C LYS A 236 25.21 -12.01 12.36
N ILE A 237 25.83 -11.35 11.38
CA ILE A 237 25.45 -10.00 10.98
C ILE A 237 24.40 -10.08 9.88
N VAL A 238 23.24 -9.47 10.14
CA VAL A 238 22.10 -9.50 9.22
C VAL A 238 21.61 -8.09 8.92
N ILE A 239 21.21 -7.83 7.68
CA ILE A 239 20.53 -6.58 7.31
C ILE A 239 19.10 -6.91 6.90
N PHE A 240 18.12 -6.18 7.45
CA PHE A 240 16.72 -6.20 7.05
C PHE A 240 16.33 -4.83 6.51
N THR A 241 16.02 -4.71 5.21
CA THR A 241 15.75 -3.41 4.59
C THR A 241 14.46 -3.38 3.77
N ASN A 242 13.69 -2.28 3.92
CA ASN A 242 12.43 -2.04 3.22
C ASN A 242 12.70 -1.24 1.93
N GLN A 243 12.63 -1.88 0.76
CA GLN A 243 12.96 -1.29 -0.55
C GLN A 243 11.78 -1.31 -1.52
N GLY A 244 10.64 -0.75 -1.08
CA GLY A 244 9.39 -0.69 -1.85
C GLY A 244 9.50 0.00 -3.22
N GLY A 245 10.55 0.78 -3.45
CA GLY A 245 10.86 1.37 -4.76
C GLY A 245 11.17 0.32 -5.83
N LEU A 246 11.72 -0.83 -5.45
CA LEU A 246 12.04 -1.94 -6.35
C LEU A 246 10.77 -2.61 -6.89
N GLY A 247 9.84 -2.99 -6.02
CA GLY A 247 8.57 -3.60 -6.45
C GLY A 247 7.68 -2.65 -7.25
N LEU A 248 7.83 -1.34 -7.08
CA LEU A 248 7.14 -0.30 -7.87
C LEU A 248 7.86 0.06 -9.18
N GLY A 249 9.00 -0.58 -9.50
CA GLY A 249 9.78 -0.29 -10.71
C GLY A 249 10.44 1.10 -10.73
N LYS A 250 10.54 1.77 -9.57
CA LYS A 250 11.20 3.09 -9.44
C LYS A 250 12.73 2.98 -9.40
N SER A 251 13.25 1.78 -9.15
CA SER A 251 14.68 1.47 -9.12
C SER A 251 14.91 0.14 -9.81
N LYS A 252 16.04 -0.02 -10.50
CA LYS A 252 16.37 -1.27 -11.19
C LYS A 252 16.93 -2.28 -10.18
N PRO A 253 16.45 -3.53 -10.14
CA PRO A 253 16.97 -4.54 -9.22
C PRO A 253 18.48 -4.76 -9.33
N ASN A 254 19.03 -4.88 -10.54
CA ASN A 254 20.46 -5.13 -10.73
C ASN A 254 21.35 -4.00 -10.19
N ASP A 255 20.92 -2.76 -10.38
CA ASP A 255 21.60 -1.57 -9.86
C ASP A 255 21.64 -1.58 -8.32
N PHE A 256 20.52 -2.01 -7.71
CA PHE A 256 20.44 -2.15 -6.27
C PHE A 256 21.26 -3.33 -5.74
N LYS A 257 21.31 -4.46 -6.46
CA LYS A 257 22.20 -5.60 -6.14
C LYS A 257 23.66 -5.14 -6.04
N GLN A 258 24.13 -4.38 -7.03
CA GLN A 258 25.48 -3.81 -7.00
C GLN A 258 25.70 -2.83 -5.84
N LYS A 259 24.69 -2.03 -5.45
CA LYS A 259 24.78 -1.17 -4.25
C LYS A 259 25.03 -2.03 -3.01
N ILE A 260 24.27 -3.11 -2.83
CA ILE A 260 24.39 -4.02 -1.68
C ILE A 260 25.78 -4.65 -1.64
N GLU A 261 26.27 -5.21 -2.74
CA GLU A 261 27.60 -5.81 -2.82
C GLU A 261 28.71 -4.82 -2.42
N ARG A 262 28.64 -3.57 -2.90
CA ARG A 262 29.62 -2.54 -2.55
C ARG A 262 29.52 -2.11 -1.08
N VAL A 263 28.32 -2.04 -0.52
CA VAL A 263 28.12 -1.74 0.91
C VAL A 263 28.70 -2.85 1.77
N VAL A 264 28.35 -4.11 1.50
CA VAL A 264 28.88 -5.27 2.23
C VAL A 264 30.40 -5.34 2.14
N LYS A 265 30.96 -5.17 0.93
CA LYS A 265 32.41 -5.10 0.72
C LYS A 265 33.05 -3.98 1.54
N ARG A 266 32.41 -2.81 1.65
CA ARG A 266 32.93 -1.67 2.43
C ARG A 266 32.88 -1.89 3.94
N LEU A 267 31.88 -2.61 4.43
CA LEU A 267 31.73 -3.01 5.84
C LEU A 267 32.74 -4.10 6.24
N ALA A 268 33.19 -4.89 5.26
CA ALA A 268 34.28 -5.86 5.41
C ALA A 268 34.05 -6.89 6.53
N VAL A 269 32.82 -7.39 6.60
CA VAL A 269 32.38 -8.54 7.41
C VAL A 269 31.38 -9.37 6.61
N PRO A 270 31.28 -10.70 6.83
CA PRO A 270 30.26 -11.52 6.19
C PRO A 270 28.86 -11.11 6.66
N ILE A 271 27.99 -10.72 5.72
CA ILE A 271 26.64 -10.21 5.99
C ILE A 271 25.64 -10.97 5.15
N GLN A 272 24.49 -11.32 5.74
CA GLN A 272 23.30 -11.75 5.01
C GLN A 272 22.28 -10.60 4.97
N VAL A 273 21.78 -10.26 3.78
CA VAL A 273 20.91 -9.10 3.54
C VAL A 273 19.57 -9.58 3.02
N PHE A 274 18.49 -9.13 3.65
CA PHE A 274 17.11 -9.40 3.27
C PHE A 274 16.44 -8.09 2.85
N ILE A 275 15.84 -8.10 1.67
CA ILE A 275 15.36 -6.90 0.98
C ILE A 275 13.89 -7.09 0.62
N ALA A 276 13.00 -6.48 1.41
CA ALA A 276 11.56 -6.49 1.14
C ALA A 276 11.23 -5.48 0.03
N THR A 277 10.77 -5.95 -1.13
CA THR A 277 10.53 -5.10 -2.31
C THR A 277 9.08 -4.66 -2.45
N ALA A 278 8.16 -5.31 -1.75
CA ALA A 278 6.72 -5.10 -1.83
C ALA A 278 6.12 -4.67 -0.48
N ARG A 279 4.81 -4.39 -0.48
CA ARG A 279 4.01 -4.09 0.72
C ARG A 279 3.28 -5.35 1.19
N ASP A 280 4.01 -6.38 1.55
CA ASP A 280 3.49 -7.68 1.98
C ASP A 280 4.02 -8.07 3.36
N SER A 281 4.06 -9.37 3.66
CA SER A 281 4.53 -9.93 4.91
C SER A 281 6.03 -9.74 5.17
N TYR A 282 6.84 -9.45 4.14
CA TYR A 282 8.26 -9.20 4.29
C TYR A 282 8.56 -7.77 4.73
N ARG A 283 7.64 -6.83 4.51
CA ARG A 283 7.87 -5.43 4.83
C ARG A 283 7.79 -5.17 6.34
N LYS A 284 8.86 -4.64 6.92
CA LYS A 284 8.87 -4.15 8.31
C LYS A 284 7.72 -3.14 8.52
N PRO A 285 6.97 -3.21 9.62
CA PRO A 285 7.27 -3.96 10.85
C PRO A 285 6.85 -5.43 10.89
N VAL A 286 6.26 -5.97 9.81
CA VAL A 286 5.89 -7.40 9.77
C VAL A 286 7.15 -8.27 9.79
N THR A 287 7.05 -9.48 10.37
CA THR A 287 8.19 -10.34 10.71
C THR A 287 8.68 -11.22 9.56
N GLY A 288 8.12 -11.14 8.36
CA GLY A 288 8.37 -12.14 7.32
C GLY A 288 9.83 -12.31 6.93
N MET A 289 10.64 -11.25 6.95
CA MET A 289 12.09 -11.38 6.72
C MET A 289 12.80 -12.12 7.86
N TRP A 290 12.41 -11.87 9.12
CA TRP A 290 12.92 -12.62 10.28
C TRP A 290 12.50 -14.08 10.22
N ASP A 291 11.23 -14.36 9.89
CA ASP A 291 10.70 -15.70 9.78
C ASP A 291 11.43 -16.50 8.68
N ARG A 292 11.79 -15.84 7.58
CA ARG A 292 12.63 -16.42 6.52
C ARG A 292 14.03 -16.76 7.05
N LEU A 293 14.66 -15.84 7.79
CA LEU A 293 15.96 -16.08 8.42
C LEU A 293 15.92 -17.34 9.29
N VAL A 294 14.99 -17.39 10.25
CA VAL A 294 14.87 -18.49 11.22
C VAL A 294 14.62 -19.82 10.53
N LYS A 295 13.69 -19.85 9.56
CA LYS A 295 13.23 -21.13 8.96
C LYS A 295 14.15 -21.68 7.89
N PHE A 296 14.80 -20.81 7.11
CA PHE A 296 15.46 -21.23 5.87
C PHE A 296 16.88 -20.75 5.71
N CYS A 297 17.28 -19.69 6.42
CA CYS A 297 18.58 -19.04 6.16
C CYS A 297 19.50 -19.08 7.39
N ASN A 298 19.26 -19.96 8.36
CA ASN A 298 20.12 -20.16 9.53
C ASN A 298 20.46 -21.65 9.80
N ASP A 299 20.38 -22.51 8.78
CA ASP A 299 20.80 -23.92 8.82
C ASP A 299 20.23 -24.73 10.00
N GLY A 300 19.03 -24.38 10.48
CA GLY A 300 18.41 -25.01 11.65
C GLY A 300 19.00 -24.64 13.01
N VAL A 301 20.05 -23.80 13.05
CA VAL A 301 20.63 -23.28 14.30
C VAL A 301 19.59 -22.40 15.02
N PRO A 302 19.15 -22.76 16.23
CA PRO A 302 18.19 -21.96 16.98
C PRO A 302 18.76 -20.58 17.34
N ILE A 303 17.93 -19.54 17.18
CA ILE A 303 18.31 -18.16 17.52
C ILE A 303 17.89 -17.84 18.95
N ASP A 304 18.86 -17.42 19.77
CA ASP A 304 18.67 -16.88 21.12
C ASP A 304 18.30 -15.40 21.00
N LYS A 305 17.01 -15.08 21.13
CA LYS A 305 16.48 -13.71 20.98
C LYS A 305 16.95 -12.78 22.09
N ASP A 306 17.13 -13.28 23.31
CA ASP A 306 17.58 -12.49 24.46
C ASP A 306 19.02 -11.98 24.27
N LYS A 307 19.85 -12.77 23.57
CA LYS A 307 21.21 -12.37 23.18
C LYS A 307 21.30 -11.68 21.83
N SER A 308 20.18 -11.56 21.11
CA SER A 308 20.10 -10.93 19.80
C SER A 308 19.48 -9.54 19.88
N PHE A 309 19.72 -8.72 18.86
CA PHE A 309 19.19 -7.36 18.83
C PHE A 309 18.97 -6.85 17.41
N PHE A 310 18.15 -5.80 17.30
CA PHE A 310 17.91 -5.06 16.07
C PHE A 310 18.27 -3.58 16.23
N VAL A 311 18.97 -3.02 15.25
CA VAL A 311 19.34 -1.60 15.22
C VAL A 311 18.68 -0.92 14.02
N GLY A 312 18.00 0.21 14.24
CA GLY A 312 17.36 0.94 13.14
C GLY A 312 17.03 2.40 13.46
N ASP A 313 16.96 3.25 12.44
CA ASP A 313 16.70 4.69 12.58
C ASP A 313 15.20 5.03 12.59
N ALA A 314 14.34 4.16 12.03
CA ALA A 314 12.89 4.30 12.06
C ALA A 314 12.34 3.93 13.46
N ALA A 315 12.70 4.75 14.44
CA ALA A 315 12.53 4.52 15.86
C ALA A 315 11.44 5.40 16.51
N GLY A 316 10.71 6.17 15.69
CA GLY A 316 9.60 7.06 16.07
C GLY A 316 9.96 8.11 17.12
N ARG A 317 11.20 8.62 17.07
CA ARG A 317 11.62 9.74 17.90
C ARG A 317 10.87 11.02 17.48
N PRO A 318 10.40 11.83 18.44
CA PRO A 318 9.64 13.05 18.16
C PRO A 318 10.55 14.13 17.56
N LYS A 319 9.97 15.23 17.08
CA LYS A 319 10.77 16.36 16.61
C LYS A 319 11.66 16.88 17.75
N ASP A 320 12.86 17.34 17.42
CA ASP A 320 13.80 17.95 18.36
C ASP A 320 14.31 16.97 19.43
N TRP A 321 14.30 15.65 19.13
CA TRP A 321 14.91 14.60 19.97
C TRP A 321 16.42 14.78 20.16
N ALA A 322 17.08 15.51 19.25
CA ALA A 322 18.43 16.06 19.39
C ALA A 322 18.53 17.39 18.59
N PRO A 323 19.57 18.22 18.82
CA PRO A 323 19.68 19.52 18.16
C PRO A 323 19.52 19.44 16.64
N LYS A 324 18.54 20.19 16.11
CA LYS A 324 18.21 20.25 14.67
C LYS A 324 17.72 18.94 14.04
N LYS A 325 17.36 17.92 14.83
CA LYS A 325 16.79 16.68 14.31
C LYS A 325 15.28 16.79 14.13
N LYS A 326 14.82 16.37 12.96
CA LYS A 326 13.38 16.20 12.66
C LYS A 326 12.87 14.95 13.38
N LYS A 327 11.54 14.85 13.51
CA LYS A 327 10.91 13.59 13.91
C LYS A 327 11.31 12.48 12.94
N ASP A 328 11.41 11.26 13.44
CA ASP A 328 11.66 10.11 12.56
C ASP A 328 10.51 9.96 11.55
N HIS A 329 10.86 9.51 10.36
CA HIS A 329 9.92 9.41 9.25
C HIS A 329 8.94 8.24 9.41
N SER A 330 9.28 7.28 10.27
CA SER A 330 8.63 6.00 10.51
C SER A 330 8.99 5.46 11.91
N LEU A 331 8.27 4.46 12.37
CA LEU A 331 8.52 3.67 13.58
C LEU A 331 8.74 2.17 13.25
N ALA A 332 8.86 1.84 11.95
CA ALA A 332 8.89 0.46 11.45
C ALA A 332 10.00 -0.42 12.04
N ASP A 333 11.17 0.15 12.33
CA ASP A 333 12.30 -0.64 12.85
C ASP A 333 12.10 -1.04 14.31
N ARG A 334 11.62 -0.09 15.13
CA ARG A 334 11.28 -0.38 16.53
C ARG A 334 10.13 -1.37 16.62
N LEU A 335 9.09 -1.20 15.79
CA LEU A 335 7.93 -2.11 15.78
C LEU A 335 8.30 -3.48 15.24
N PHE A 336 9.23 -3.58 14.27
CA PHE A 336 9.77 -4.86 13.83
C PHE A 336 10.44 -5.60 14.99
N ALA A 337 11.31 -4.93 15.74
CA ALA A 337 11.94 -5.53 16.92
C ALA A 337 10.91 -5.94 17.98
N LEU A 338 9.88 -5.14 18.22
CA LEU A 338 8.78 -5.45 19.16
C LEU A 338 7.89 -6.62 18.72
N ASN A 339 7.74 -6.84 17.41
CA ASN A 339 7.00 -7.97 16.86
C ASN A 339 7.83 -9.25 16.91
N VAL A 340 9.13 -9.16 16.65
CA VAL A 340 10.05 -10.29 16.71
C VAL A 340 10.39 -10.67 18.16
N ASP A 341 10.29 -9.72 19.09
CA ASP A 341 10.77 -9.81 20.47
C ASP A 341 12.32 -9.76 20.55
N LEU A 342 12.89 -8.68 20.02
CA LEU A 342 14.32 -8.39 20.08
C LEU A 342 14.59 -7.12 20.89
N THR A 343 15.75 -7.08 21.55
CA THR A 343 16.29 -5.84 22.07
C THR A 343 16.50 -4.85 20.92
N PHE A 344 16.05 -3.61 21.08
CA PHE A 344 16.14 -2.58 20.05
C PHE A 344 17.07 -1.44 20.45
N TYR A 345 17.89 -0.98 19.50
CA TYR A 345 18.72 0.21 19.65
C TYR A 345 18.56 1.15 18.45
N THR A 346 18.71 2.45 18.69
CA THR A 346 18.97 3.40 17.59
C THR A 346 20.45 3.36 17.17
N PRO A 347 20.81 3.82 15.96
CA PRO A 347 22.21 3.85 15.53
C PRO A 347 23.09 4.67 16.47
N GLU A 348 22.58 5.77 17.01
CA GLU A 348 23.28 6.61 17.97
C GLU A 348 23.51 5.93 19.33
N GLU A 349 22.52 5.17 19.82
CA GLU A 349 22.67 4.37 21.05
C GLU A 349 23.74 3.28 20.84
N HIS A 350 23.63 2.52 19.75
CA HIS A 350 24.45 1.34 19.51
C HIS A 350 25.91 1.67 19.14
N PHE A 351 26.12 2.62 18.22
CA PHE A 351 27.45 2.90 17.67
C PHE A 351 28.17 4.05 18.36
N LEU A 352 27.44 4.96 19.02
CA LEU A 352 28.03 6.15 19.66
C LEU A 352 27.88 6.13 21.19
N GLY A 353 27.21 5.12 21.77
CA GLY A 353 26.99 5.03 23.21
C GLY A 353 26.11 6.16 23.77
N GLN A 354 25.28 6.77 22.92
CA GLN A 354 24.37 7.81 23.38
C GLN A 354 23.26 7.23 24.26
N LYS A 355 22.75 8.04 25.19
CA LYS A 355 21.64 7.63 26.04
C LYS A 355 20.36 7.48 25.21
N PRO A 356 19.50 6.50 25.54
CA PRO A 356 18.21 6.35 24.88
C PRO A 356 17.37 7.62 24.95
N VAL A 357 16.70 7.94 23.86
CA VAL A 357 15.80 9.10 23.76
C VAL A 357 14.35 8.64 23.72
N LYS A 358 13.44 9.49 24.22
CA LYS A 358 12.00 9.22 24.19
C LYS A 358 11.50 9.02 22.75
N TYR A 359 10.56 8.10 22.61
CA TYR A 359 9.85 7.81 21.36
C TYR A 359 8.35 7.68 21.65
N ASN A 360 7.54 7.80 20.60
CA ASN A 360 6.09 7.62 20.71
C ASN A 360 5.70 6.29 20.05
N LEU A 361 4.96 5.45 20.77
CA LEU A 361 4.31 4.28 20.18
C LEU A 361 3.03 4.68 19.43
N PRO A 362 2.53 3.83 18.52
CA PRO A 362 1.25 4.07 17.87
C PRO A 362 0.13 4.15 18.92
N VAL A 363 -0.91 4.95 18.63
CA VAL A 363 -2.06 5.11 19.53
C VAL A 363 -2.81 3.79 19.72
N PHE A 364 -2.88 2.98 18.67
CA PHE A 364 -3.48 1.65 18.70
C PHE A 364 -2.42 0.58 19.00
N ASP A 365 -2.65 -0.20 20.05
CA ASP A 365 -1.80 -1.32 20.45
C ASP A 365 -2.49 -2.66 20.11
N PRO A 366 -2.10 -3.35 19.03
CA PRO A 366 -2.74 -4.59 18.59
C PRO A 366 -2.58 -5.74 19.60
N LYS A 367 -1.60 -5.66 20.50
CA LYS A 367 -1.40 -6.65 21.58
C LYS A 367 -2.46 -6.57 22.67
N ARG A 368 -3.22 -5.48 22.74
CA ARG A 368 -4.28 -5.24 23.75
C ARG A 368 -5.69 -5.48 23.22
N VAL A 369 -5.83 -6.04 22.03
CA VAL A 369 -7.15 -6.35 21.48
C VAL A 369 -7.73 -7.53 22.24
N GLU A 370 -8.83 -7.29 22.93
CA GLU A 370 -9.60 -8.31 23.65
C GLU A 370 -10.51 -9.07 22.67
N ASP A 371 -10.63 -10.39 22.84
CA ASP A 371 -11.47 -11.27 22.03
C ASP A 371 -12.75 -11.74 22.76
N ASN A 372 -12.94 -11.31 24.00
CA ASN A 372 -14.01 -11.74 24.91
C ASN A 372 -14.97 -10.60 25.32
N ALA A 373 -14.96 -9.48 24.61
CA ALA A 373 -15.90 -8.38 24.86
C ALA A 373 -17.30 -8.66 24.31
N ASP A 374 -18.33 -8.07 24.94
CA ASP A 374 -19.69 -8.07 24.38
C ASP A 374 -19.70 -7.33 23.04
N VAL A 375 -20.41 -7.89 22.05
CA VAL A 375 -20.48 -7.31 20.70
C VAL A 375 -21.23 -5.97 20.71
N CYS A 376 -22.25 -5.85 21.56
CA CYS A 376 -23.06 -4.65 21.72
C CYS A 376 -22.66 -3.82 22.94
N ASP A 377 -22.84 -2.51 22.84
CA ASP A 377 -22.76 -1.56 23.93
C ASP A 377 -24.04 -0.69 23.94
N PRO A 378 -24.95 -0.85 24.93
CA PRO A 378 -24.81 -1.73 26.10
C PRO A 378 -24.97 -3.23 25.76
N PRO A 379 -24.44 -4.17 26.59
CA PRO A 379 -24.49 -5.62 26.33
C PRO A 379 -25.91 -6.21 26.17
N ILE A 380 -26.90 -5.56 26.76
CA ILE A 380 -28.30 -5.98 26.70
C ILE A 380 -28.94 -5.78 25.32
N ALA A 381 -28.33 -4.97 24.45
CA ALA A 381 -28.88 -4.68 23.12
C ALA A 381 -28.82 -5.93 22.22
N GLN A 382 -29.90 -6.19 21.50
CA GLN A 382 -30.03 -7.37 20.64
C GLN A 382 -29.45 -7.10 19.25
N LEU A 383 -28.64 -8.00 18.71
CA LEU A 383 -28.10 -7.86 17.35
C LEU A 383 -29.16 -8.09 16.28
N SER A 384 -30.14 -8.96 16.53
CA SER A 384 -31.22 -9.27 15.58
C SER A 384 -32.60 -9.13 16.22
N SER A 385 -33.61 -8.97 15.36
CA SER A 385 -35.01 -8.88 15.74
C SER A 385 -35.83 -9.90 14.95
N LYS A 386 -36.90 -10.40 15.57
CA LYS A 386 -37.92 -11.22 14.89
C LYS A 386 -38.92 -10.37 14.10
N ILE A 387 -38.99 -9.06 14.40
CA ILE A 387 -39.83 -8.11 13.70
C ILE A 387 -39.05 -7.59 12.49
N GLN A 388 -39.76 -7.39 11.36
CA GLN A 388 -39.15 -6.82 10.17
C GLN A 388 -38.56 -5.44 10.50
N GLU A 389 -37.28 -5.25 10.17
CA GLU A 389 -36.57 -3.99 10.45
C GLU A 389 -35.48 -3.72 9.41
N VAL A 390 -34.90 -2.53 9.51
CA VAL A 390 -33.70 -2.14 8.77
C VAL A 390 -32.58 -1.86 9.75
N ILE A 391 -31.42 -2.49 9.54
CA ILE A 391 -30.19 -2.15 10.24
C ILE A 391 -29.34 -1.27 9.33
N LEU A 392 -29.05 -0.05 9.77
CA LEU A 392 -28.18 0.88 9.07
C LEU A 392 -26.80 0.92 9.76
N MET A 393 -25.79 0.34 9.13
CA MET A 393 -24.43 0.32 9.67
C MET A 393 -23.77 1.69 9.49
N VAL A 394 -23.08 2.19 10.51
CA VAL A 394 -22.35 3.46 10.48
C VAL A 394 -20.93 3.22 10.96
N GLY A 395 -19.94 3.48 10.11
CA GLY A 395 -18.53 3.33 10.48
C GLY A 395 -17.58 3.45 9.29
N ALA A 396 -16.33 3.84 9.55
CA ALA A 396 -15.31 3.97 8.52
C ALA A 396 -15.07 2.65 7.77
N PRO A 397 -14.55 2.66 6.54
CA PRO A 397 -13.99 1.46 5.92
C PRO A 397 -12.96 0.81 6.84
N GLY A 398 -12.93 -0.53 6.91
CA GLY A 398 -12.01 -1.26 7.78
C GLY A 398 -12.46 -1.43 9.24
N THR A 399 -13.59 -0.85 9.68
CA THR A 399 -14.05 -0.98 11.08
C THR A 399 -14.67 -2.34 11.45
N GLY A 400 -14.90 -3.23 10.47
CA GLY A 400 -15.48 -4.56 10.69
C GLY A 400 -16.98 -4.69 10.41
N LYS A 401 -17.63 -3.71 9.76
CA LYS A 401 -19.08 -3.76 9.44
C LYS A 401 -19.49 -5.06 8.73
N THR A 402 -18.82 -5.41 7.63
CA THR A 402 -19.09 -6.64 6.89
C THR A 402 -18.86 -7.89 7.74
N HIS A 403 -17.88 -7.87 8.65
CA HIS A 403 -17.66 -8.96 9.60
C HIS A 403 -18.86 -9.12 10.55
N VAL A 404 -19.41 -8.02 11.06
CA VAL A 404 -20.62 -8.06 11.90
C VAL A 404 -21.80 -8.65 11.13
N VAL A 405 -22.01 -8.21 9.89
CA VAL A 405 -23.09 -8.73 9.03
C VAL A 405 -22.95 -10.24 8.82
N GLN A 406 -21.76 -10.71 8.42
CA GLN A 406 -21.51 -12.10 8.11
C GLN A 406 -21.64 -13.03 9.33
N ASN A 407 -21.31 -12.54 10.53
CA ASN A 407 -21.27 -13.37 11.73
C ASN A 407 -22.58 -13.32 12.53
N TYR A 408 -23.27 -12.18 12.55
CA TYR A 408 -24.40 -11.96 13.46
C TYR A 408 -25.72 -11.64 12.78
N LEU A 409 -25.71 -11.25 11.50
CA LEU A 409 -26.92 -10.81 10.76
C LEU A 409 -27.20 -11.69 9.53
N LYS A 410 -26.93 -13.00 9.62
CA LYS A 410 -27.04 -13.94 8.49
C LYS A 410 -28.45 -14.05 7.90
N ASP A 411 -29.48 -13.80 8.72
CA ASP A 411 -30.88 -13.86 8.31
C ASP A 411 -31.37 -12.55 7.65
N TYR A 412 -30.55 -11.50 7.65
CA TYR A 412 -30.86 -10.22 7.03
C TYR A 412 -30.41 -10.22 5.57
N HIS A 413 -31.20 -9.58 4.70
CA HIS A 413 -30.74 -9.35 3.33
C HIS A 413 -29.64 -8.30 3.32
N HIS A 414 -28.45 -8.70 2.89
CA HIS A 414 -27.25 -7.84 2.86
C HIS A 414 -27.24 -6.95 1.62
N ILE A 415 -27.33 -5.65 1.84
CA ILE A 415 -27.19 -4.62 0.81
C ILE A 415 -25.87 -3.89 1.05
N ASN A 416 -25.03 -3.88 0.04
CA ASN A 416 -23.71 -3.27 0.08
C ASN A 416 -23.47 -2.50 -1.23
N ARG A 417 -23.11 -1.22 -1.11
CA ARG A 417 -22.88 -0.32 -2.24
C ARG A 417 -21.71 -0.76 -3.11
N ASP A 418 -20.64 -1.29 -2.54
CA ASP A 418 -19.47 -1.74 -3.30
C ASP A 418 -19.87 -2.87 -4.28
N ARG A 419 -20.88 -3.67 -3.92
CA ARG A 419 -21.44 -4.70 -4.81
C ARG A 419 -22.46 -4.17 -5.82
N LEU A 420 -23.27 -3.18 -5.44
CA LEU A 420 -24.36 -2.66 -6.27
C LEU A 420 -23.94 -1.45 -7.15
N GLY A 421 -22.83 -0.79 -6.84
CA GLY A 421 -22.26 0.36 -7.53
C GLY A 421 -22.77 1.72 -7.00
N SER A 422 -24.08 1.91 -6.86
CA SER A 422 -24.65 3.23 -6.53
C SER A 422 -25.60 3.20 -5.33
N TRP A 423 -25.79 4.37 -4.69
CA TRP A 423 -26.70 4.49 -3.55
C TRP A 423 -28.17 4.33 -3.98
N GLN A 424 -28.52 4.76 -5.19
CA GLN A 424 -29.86 4.61 -5.75
C GLN A 424 -30.21 3.13 -5.93
N LYS A 425 -29.25 2.31 -6.39
CA LYS A 425 -29.42 0.86 -6.50
C LYS A 425 -29.57 0.21 -5.12
N CYS A 426 -28.88 0.71 -4.10
CA CYS A 426 -29.06 0.24 -2.72
C CYS A 426 -30.49 0.52 -2.21
N VAL A 427 -31.00 1.73 -2.45
CA VAL A 427 -32.37 2.12 -2.10
C VAL A 427 -33.41 1.27 -2.84
N ALA A 428 -33.26 1.10 -4.16
CA ALA A 428 -34.18 0.30 -4.95
C ALA A 428 -34.20 -1.18 -4.51
N GLU A 429 -33.04 -1.76 -4.20
CA GLU A 429 -32.97 -3.14 -3.69
C GLU A 429 -33.58 -3.23 -2.27
N MET A 430 -33.35 -2.24 -1.41
CA MET A 430 -33.96 -2.16 -0.08
C MET A 430 -35.49 -2.15 -0.19
N GLU A 431 -36.06 -1.26 -1.02
CA GLU A 431 -37.51 -1.18 -1.23
C GLU A 431 -38.11 -2.50 -1.67
N LYS A 432 -37.48 -3.16 -2.66
CA LYS A 432 -37.90 -4.45 -3.20
C LYS A 432 -37.91 -5.55 -2.16
N ILE A 433 -36.91 -5.59 -1.27
CA ILE A 433 -36.78 -6.64 -0.27
C ILE A 433 -37.71 -6.39 0.92
N LEU A 434 -37.88 -5.13 1.34
CA LEU A 434 -38.84 -4.76 2.38
C LEU A 434 -40.27 -5.10 1.95
N SER A 435 -40.64 -4.92 0.68
CA SER A 435 -41.95 -5.35 0.16
C SER A 435 -42.20 -6.86 0.23
N LYS A 436 -41.14 -7.67 0.39
CA LYS A 436 -41.24 -9.13 0.57
C LYS A 436 -41.29 -9.55 2.05
N GLY A 437 -41.41 -8.60 2.97
CA GLY A 437 -41.48 -8.88 4.41
C GLY A 437 -40.15 -9.29 5.06
N LYS A 438 -39.01 -9.12 4.36
CA LYS A 438 -37.68 -9.48 4.90
C LYS A 438 -37.00 -8.28 5.56
N SER A 439 -36.22 -8.54 6.61
CA SER A 439 -35.33 -7.54 7.21
C SER A 439 -34.09 -7.31 6.34
N VAL A 440 -33.56 -6.09 6.39
CA VAL A 440 -32.46 -5.64 5.54
C VAL A 440 -31.34 -5.06 6.39
N VAL A 441 -30.09 -5.32 6.01
CA VAL A 441 -28.93 -4.60 6.55
C VAL A 441 -28.22 -3.83 5.44
N ILE A 442 -27.98 -2.55 5.69
CA ILE A 442 -27.27 -1.63 4.80
C ILE A 442 -25.82 -1.51 5.29
N ASP A 443 -24.92 -2.28 4.67
CA ASP A 443 -23.48 -2.33 4.96
C ASP A 443 -22.71 -1.32 4.11
N ASN A 444 -23.01 -0.05 4.33
CA ASN A 444 -22.28 1.08 3.75
C ASN A 444 -21.55 1.84 4.86
N THR A 445 -20.78 2.87 4.52
CA THR A 445 -20.08 3.70 5.51
C THR A 445 -21.02 4.66 6.24
N ASN A 446 -21.96 5.27 5.52
CA ASN A 446 -23.01 6.17 6.03
C ASN A 446 -22.49 7.28 6.97
N PRO A 447 -21.51 8.11 6.54
CA PRO A 447 -20.81 9.06 7.42
C PRO A 447 -21.67 10.20 7.95
N ASP A 448 -22.59 10.72 7.14
CA ASP A 448 -23.33 11.96 7.41
C ASP A 448 -24.85 11.76 7.41
N PRO A 449 -25.64 12.73 7.95
CA PRO A 449 -27.10 12.60 8.04
C PRO A 449 -27.76 12.53 6.66
N THR A 450 -27.27 13.27 5.67
CA THR A 450 -27.81 13.27 4.30
C THR A 450 -27.72 11.90 3.66
N SER A 451 -26.60 11.20 3.87
CA SER A 451 -26.40 9.83 3.40
C SER A 451 -27.36 8.85 4.10
N ARG A 452 -27.55 8.99 5.42
CA ARG A 452 -28.44 8.12 6.22
C ARG A 452 -29.92 8.35 5.90
N GLN A 453 -30.31 9.60 5.65
CA GLN A 453 -31.69 10.00 5.38
C GLN A 453 -32.31 9.27 4.18
N ARG A 454 -31.49 8.91 3.18
CA ARG A 454 -31.91 8.16 1.99
C ARG A 454 -32.57 6.83 2.33
N PHE A 455 -32.06 6.14 3.36
CA PHE A 455 -32.59 4.86 3.81
C PHE A 455 -33.71 5.03 4.84
N LEU A 456 -33.56 6.02 5.73
CA LEU A 456 -34.57 6.34 6.75
C LEU A 456 -35.91 6.72 6.10
N HIS A 457 -35.89 7.51 5.02
CA HIS A 457 -37.10 7.91 4.31
C HIS A 457 -37.88 6.71 3.74
N VAL A 458 -37.17 5.74 3.16
CA VAL A 458 -37.76 4.51 2.60
C VAL A 458 -38.41 3.65 3.67
N ALA A 459 -37.74 3.48 4.81
CA ALA A 459 -38.28 2.68 5.91
C ALA A 459 -39.51 3.36 6.53
N LYS A 460 -39.45 4.69 6.70
CA LYS A 460 -40.56 5.50 7.22
C LYS A 460 -41.81 5.42 6.36
N SER A 461 -41.68 5.46 5.03
CA SER A 461 -42.84 5.36 4.12
C SER A 461 -43.55 4.00 4.18
N LYS A 462 -42.85 2.96 4.67
CA LYS A 462 -43.39 1.61 4.88
C LYS A 462 -43.72 1.30 6.34
N ASN A 463 -43.56 2.27 7.24
CA ASN A 463 -43.72 2.09 8.69
C ASN A 463 -42.85 0.96 9.28
N ILE A 464 -41.62 0.82 8.79
CA ILE A 464 -40.64 -0.18 9.24
C ILE A 464 -39.59 0.52 10.12
N PRO A 465 -39.28 0.00 11.32
CA PRO A 465 -38.29 0.59 12.21
C PRO A 465 -36.87 0.48 11.63
N VAL A 466 -36.03 1.47 11.94
CA VAL A 466 -34.61 1.51 11.55
C VAL A 466 -33.74 1.61 12.79
N ARG A 467 -32.85 0.65 12.99
CA ARG A 467 -31.80 0.73 14.01
C ARG A 467 -30.47 1.14 13.40
N CYS A 468 -29.72 1.96 14.11
CA CYS A 468 -28.37 2.34 13.73
C CYS A 468 -27.36 1.47 14.47
N PHE A 469 -26.46 0.82 13.73
CA PHE A 469 -25.32 0.11 14.31
C PHE A 469 -24.06 0.94 14.12
N LEU A 470 -23.65 1.65 15.17
CA LEU A 470 -22.50 2.56 15.16
C LEU A 470 -21.24 1.81 15.60
N MET A 471 -20.28 1.65 14.69
CA MET A 471 -19.01 0.97 14.98
C MET A 471 -18.13 1.82 15.91
N LYS A 472 -17.71 1.27 17.05
CA LYS A 472 -16.80 1.93 18.00
C LYS A 472 -15.32 1.86 17.61
N THR A 473 -14.97 1.02 16.64
CA THR A 473 -13.60 0.83 16.15
C THR A 473 -12.95 2.16 15.75
N SER A 474 -11.80 2.49 16.34
CA SER A 474 -11.08 3.74 16.03
C SER A 474 -10.52 3.74 14.61
N VAL A 475 -10.07 4.91 14.14
CA VAL A 475 -9.49 5.08 12.79
C VAL A 475 -8.18 4.30 12.67
N GLU A 476 -7.35 4.35 13.71
CA GLU A 476 -6.06 3.65 13.78
C GLU A 476 -6.27 2.14 13.75
N HIS A 477 -7.27 1.65 14.49
CA HIS A 477 -7.66 0.24 14.48
C HIS A 477 -8.25 -0.17 13.13
N ALA A 478 -9.04 0.68 12.47
CA ALA A 478 -9.56 0.42 11.13
C ALA A 478 -8.45 0.32 10.07
N LYS A 479 -7.41 1.16 10.16
CA LYS A 479 -6.22 1.07 9.31
C LYS A 479 -5.46 -0.24 9.55
N HIS A 480 -5.33 -0.66 10.81
CA HIS A 480 -4.73 -1.94 11.17
C HIS A 480 -5.53 -3.12 10.58
N ASN A 481 -6.85 -3.12 10.72
CA ASN A 481 -7.74 -4.12 10.14
C ASN A 481 -7.60 -4.19 8.62
N ASN A 482 -7.56 -3.03 7.96
CA ASN A 482 -7.35 -2.96 6.52
C ASN A 482 -6.00 -3.61 6.14
N ARG A 483 -4.93 -3.25 6.84
CA ARG A 483 -3.61 -3.84 6.60
C ARG A 483 -3.57 -5.35 6.86
N PHE A 484 -4.24 -5.82 7.91
CA PHE A 484 -4.37 -7.23 8.19
C PHE A 484 -5.06 -7.97 7.03
N ARG A 485 -6.17 -7.42 6.52
CA ARG A 485 -6.88 -8.02 5.38
C ARG A 485 -6.06 -8.01 4.09
N GLU A 486 -5.27 -6.97 3.83
CA GLU A 486 -4.33 -6.96 2.70
C GLU A 486 -3.32 -8.12 2.77
N LEU A 487 -2.98 -8.57 3.98
CA LEU A 487 -2.03 -9.66 4.21
C LEU A 487 -2.67 -11.06 4.22
N THR A 488 -3.97 -11.17 4.53
CA THR A 488 -4.64 -12.46 4.75
C THR A 488 -5.73 -12.81 3.74
N ASP A 489 -6.32 -11.81 3.08
CA ASP A 489 -7.44 -11.98 2.15
C ASP A 489 -7.03 -11.55 0.73
N PRO A 490 -6.69 -12.50 -0.17
CA PRO A 490 -6.32 -12.19 -1.55
C PRO A 490 -7.43 -11.51 -2.37
N SER A 491 -8.68 -11.59 -1.91
CA SER A 491 -9.82 -10.92 -2.55
C SER A 491 -10.05 -9.50 -2.03
N HIS A 492 -9.30 -9.10 -0.99
CA HIS A 492 -9.45 -7.78 -0.39
C HIS A 492 -8.89 -6.70 -1.32
N MET A 493 -9.76 -5.76 -1.71
CA MET A 493 -9.32 -4.55 -2.39
C MET A 493 -8.62 -3.62 -1.42
N VAL A 494 -7.43 -3.16 -1.79
CA VAL A 494 -6.64 -2.20 -1.01
C VAL A 494 -7.42 -0.91 -0.81
N ILE A 495 -7.83 -0.63 0.43
CA ILE A 495 -8.50 0.63 0.78
C ILE A 495 -7.44 1.67 1.10
N SER A 496 -7.36 2.72 0.29
CA SER A 496 -6.41 3.80 0.54
C SER A 496 -6.75 4.59 1.81
N GLU A 497 -5.73 5.06 2.53
CA GLU A 497 -5.92 5.93 3.70
C GLU A 497 -6.72 7.21 3.40
N ILE A 498 -6.69 7.68 2.15
CA ILE A 498 -7.46 8.85 1.72
C ILE A 498 -8.96 8.60 1.89
N ILE A 499 -9.44 7.39 1.59
CA ILE A 499 -10.85 7.03 1.73
C ILE A 499 -11.26 7.02 3.20
N ILE A 500 -10.42 6.45 4.07
CA ILE A 500 -10.65 6.43 5.52
C ILE A 500 -10.67 7.87 6.07
N ASN A 501 -9.69 8.70 5.70
CA ASN A 501 -9.63 10.09 6.15
C ASN A 501 -10.80 10.94 5.61
N SER A 502 -11.25 10.67 4.38
CA SER A 502 -12.44 11.31 3.79
C SER A 502 -13.69 10.97 4.61
N TYR A 503 -13.85 9.72 5.03
CA TYR A 503 -14.92 9.33 5.94
C TYR A 503 -14.87 10.12 7.24
N VAL A 504 -13.71 10.18 7.91
CA VAL A 504 -13.55 10.87 9.19
C VAL A 504 -13.89 12.36 9.07
N LYS A 505 -13.48 13.00 7.98
CA LYS A 505 -13.80 14.42 7.72
C LYS A 505 -15.30 14.67 7.60
N ASN A 506 -16.04 13.74 6.99
CA ASN A 506 -17.47 13.88 6.73
C ASN A 506 -18.34 13.27 7.83
N PHE A 507 -17.73 12.59 8.81
CA PHE A 507 -18.47 11.87 9.84
C PHE A 507 -19.20 12.82 10.77
N VAL A 508 -20.50 12.57 10.95
CA VAL A 508 -21.34 13.18 11.97
C VAL A 508 -22.00 12.05 12.74
N GLU A 509 -21.80 12.01 14.05
CA GLU A 509 -22.32 10.97 14.93
C GLU A 509 -23.85 10.87 14.77
N PRO A 510 -24.42 9.66 14.60
CA PRO A 510 -25.86 9.48 14.43
C PRO A 510 -26.62 9.89 15.70
N SER A 511 -27.80 10.47 15.51
CA SER A 511 -28.68 10.90 16.62
C SER A 511 -30.10 10.36 16.46
N MET A 512 -30.82 10.22 17.57
CA MET A 512 -32.22 9.76 17.56
C MET A 512 -33.13 10.69 16.75
N ASP A 513 -32.79 11.98 16.64
CA ASP A 513 -33.54 12.98 15.89
C ASP A 513 -33.59 12.72 14.37
N GLU A 514 -32.68 11.89 13.85
CA GLU A 514 -32.73 11.43 12.45
C GLU A 514 -33.90 10.46 12.20
N GLY A 515 -34.48 9.87 13.25
CA GLY A 515 -35.60 8.92 13.16
C GLY A 515 -35.21 7.46 13.33
N PHE A 516 -34.07 7.18 13.99
CA PHE A 516 -33.74 5.83 14.42
C PHE A 516 -34.64 5.38 15.56
N SER A 517 -35.03 4.11 15.59
CA SER A 517 -35.72 3.50 16.72
C SER A 517 -34.77 3.13 17.86
N GLU A 518 -33.49 2.90 17.54
CA GLU A 518 -32.42 2.59 18.50
C GLU A 518 -31.07 2.89 17.84
N ILE A 519 -30.09 3.36 18.62
CA ILE A 519 -28.68 3.44 18.21
C ILE A 519 -27.89 2.47 19.09
N VAL A 520 -27.42 1.38 18.49
CA VAL A 520 -26.60 0.36 19.15
C VAL A 520 -25.14 0.62 18.79
N LYS A 521 -24.29 0.78 19.80
CA LYS A 521 -22.85 0.86 19.57
C LYS A 521 -22.28 -0.55 19.47
N ILE A 522 -21.44 -0.79 18.47
CA ILE A 522 -20.87 -2.11 18.18
C ILE A 522 -19.39 -2.10 18.52
N ASN A 523 -19.01 -2.92 19.50
CA ASN A 523 -17.62 -3.14 19.86
C ASN A 523 -16.91 -3.94 18.78
N PHE A 524 -15.59 -3.75 18.68
CA PHE A 524 -14.76 -4.62 17.85
C PHE A 524 -14.47 -5.91 18.60
N VAL A 525 -14.99 -7.03 18.11
CA VAL A 525 -14.72 -8.38 18.66
C VAL A 525 -14.16 -9.22 17.52
N PRO A 526 -12.85 -9.53 17.50
CA PRO A 526 -12.25 -10.28 16.42
C PRO A 526 -12.68 -11.75 16.43
N LYS A 527 -12.74 -12.35 15.24
CA LYS A 527 -12.71 -13.81 15.08
C LYS A 527 -11.67 -14.18 14.03
N PHE A 528 -10.74 -15.04 14.43
CA PHE A 528 -9.64 -15.48 13.58
C PHE A 528 -9.90 -16.89 13.05
N GLN A 529 -9.45 -17.18 11.84
CA GLN A 529 -9.59 -18.52 11.25
C GLN A 529 -8.55 -19.51 11.79
N SER A 530 -7.45 -19.00 12.36
CA SER A 530 -6.37 -19.81 12.94
C SER A 530 -5.58 -19.03 13.99
N GLU A 531 -4.81 -19.72 14.83
CA GLU A 531 -3.89 -19.07 15.78
C GLU A 531 -2.82 -18.23 15.05
N LYS A 532 -2.36 -18.68 13.87
CA LYS A 532 -1.41 -17.91 13.04
C LYS A 532 -1.99 -16.55 12.60
N GLU A 533 -3.29 -16.50 12.29
CA GLU A 533 -3.96 -15.23 11.99
C GLU A 533 -4.06 -14.35 13.22
N ARG A 534 -4.34 -14.92 14.40
CA ARG A 534 -4.36 -14.20 15.67
C ARG A 534 -2.98 -13.62 15.99
N GLU A 535 -1.93 -14.42 15.89
CA GLU A 535 -0.54 -13.99 16.06
C GLU A 535 -0.22 -12.80 15.14
N LEU A 536 -0.48 -12.94 13.83
CA LEU A 536 -0.28 -11.85 12.86
C LEU A 536 -1.10 -10.60 13.21
N TYR A 537 -2.35 -10.78 13.63
CA TYR A 537 -3.23 -9.67 13.98
C TYR A 537 -2.73 -8.89 15.20
N THR A 538 -2.13 -9.57 16.17
CA THR A 538 -1.57 -8.95 17.39
C THR A 538 -0.20 -8.28 17.18
N MET A 539 0.38 -8.38 15.98
CA MET A 539 1.60 -7.65 15.60
C MET A 539 1.28 -6.22 15.19
N TYR A 540 2.25 -5.32 15.33
CA TYR A 540 2.19 -4.02 14.64
C TYR A 540 2.35 -4.25 13.13
N LEU A 541 1.36 -3.83 12.34
CA LEU A 541 1.39 -4.00 10.87
C LEU A 541 1.65 -2.69 10.10
N LEU A 542 1.54 -1.56 10.80
CA LEU A 542 1.67 -0.21 10.24
C LEU A 542 2.99 0.43 10.64
N GLU A 543 3.53 1.26 9.76
CA GLU A 543 4.83 1.93 9.95
C GLU A 543 4.74 3.23 10.76
N LYS A 544 3.53 3.71 11.08
CA LYS A 544 3.27 5.01 11.70
C LYS A 544 2.06 4.99 12.61
#